data_AF-A0A956Q572-F1
#
_entry.id   AF-A0A956Q572-F1
#
_cell.length_a   1.000
_cell.length_b   1.000
_cell.length_c   1.000
_cell.angle_alpha   90.00
_cell.angle_beta   90.00
_cell.angle_gamma   90.00
#
_symmetry.space_group_name_H-M   'P 1'
#
loop_
_entity.id
_entity.type
_entity.pdbx_description
1 polymer ?
#
loop_
_entity_poly.entity_id
_entity_poly.type
_entity_poly.pdbx_seq_one_letter_code
_entity_poly.pdbx_strand_id
1 'polypeptide(L)'
;MGKGVLLTIAPQTAENRKLSSNELALEWANNIRQALGEAPVTQEDALALLTPALPPGVKGRLPNYEKIRHGIACGRIKMHGQASWYGPGFHGRRTANGERFDMDSLTAAHRTLPFNTRVKVTNVRNGKSVVVRINDRGPYAHGRVIDLSKGAAREIGLISSGTATIHLEVVE
;
A
#
# COMPACT_ATOMS: atom_id res chain seq x y z
N MET A 1 -9.04 18.81 -17.09
CA MET A 1 -8.61 18.17 -15.83
C MET A 1 -8.63 16.66 -16.07
N GLY A 2 -7.49 16.03 -16.35
CA GLY A 2 -7.42 14.57 -16.56
C GLY A 2 -7.44 13.84 -15.22
N LYS A 3 -8.41 12.93 -15.02
CA LYS A 3 -8.43 12.03 -13.87
C LYS A 3 -7.42 10.92 -14.14
N GLY A 4 -6.29 10.92 -13.43
CA GLY A 4 -5.35 9.80 -13.45
C GLY A 4 -5.93 8.61 -12.70
N VAL A 5 -5.83 7.41 -13.27
CA VAL A 5 -6.23 6.15 -12.62
C VAL A 5 -4.95 5.44 -12.20
N LEU A 6 -4.83 5.14 -10.89
CA LEU A 6 -3.73 4.32 -10.37
C LEU A 6 -4.12 2.85 -10.48
N LEU A 7 -3.38 2.10 -11.29
CA LEU A 7 -3.53 0.65 -11.41
C LEU A 7 -2.42 -0.01 -10.59
N THR A 8 -2.80 -0.95 -9.73
CA THR A 8 -1.85 -1.82 -9.02
C THR A 8 -1.94 -3.22 -9.60
N ILE A 9 -0.80 -3.89 -9.67
CA ILE A 9 -0.68 -5.26 -10.17
C ILE A 9 -0.30 -6.12 -8.97
N ALA A 10 -1.08 -7.16 -8.69
CA ALA A 10 -0.68 -8.14 -7.70
C ALA A 10 0.62 -8.83 -8.18
N PRO A 11 1.68 -8.91 -7.36
CA PRO A 11 2.96 -9.50 -7.77
C PRO A 11 2.81 -10.91 -8.38
N GLN A 12 1.86 -11.68 -7.86
CA GLN A 12 1.54 -13.03 -8.32
C GLN A 12 1.03 -13.08 -9.77
N THR A 13 0.43 -12.00 -10.27
CA THR A 13 -0.01 -11.88 -11.68
C THR A 13 1.18 -11.72 -12.62
N ALA A 14 2.26 -11.06 -12.18
CA ALA A 14 3.49 -10.92 -12.94
C ALA A 14 4.29 -12.23 -12.98
N GLU A 15 4.40 -12.89 -11.82
CA GLU A 15 5.10 -14.18 -11.67
C GLU A 15 4.48 -15.29 -12.54
N ASN A 16 3.14 -15.39 -12.59
CA ASN A 16 2.44 -16.35 -13.44
C ASN A 16 2.72 -16.17 -14.94
N ARG A 17 3.16 -14.98 -15.35
CA ARG A 17 3.52 -14.65 -16.74
C ARG A 17 5.01 -14.63 -17.01
N LYS A 18 5.85 -14.94 -15.99
CA LYS A 18 7.31 -14.82 -16.06
C LYS A 18 7.79 -13.41 -16.47
N LEU A 19 7.03 -12.39 -16.09
CA LEU A 19 7.36 -10.98 -16.33
C LEU A 19 7.69 -10.31 -15.00
N SER A 20 8.58 -9.33 -15.01
CA SER A 20 8.71 -8.41 -13.89
C SER A 20 7.47 -7.53 -13.77
N SER A 21 7.22 -6.99 -12.58
CA SER A 21 6.10 -6.06 -12.35
C SER A 21 6.13 -4.85 -13.29
N ASN A 22 7.32 -4.39 -13.68
CA ASN A 22 7.49 -3.26 -14.60
C ASN A 22 7.13 -3.64 -16.05
N GLU A 23 7.52 -4.83 -16.50
CA GLU A 23 7.19 -5.33 -17.83
C GLU A 23 5.68 -5.56 -17.97
N LEU A 24 5.04 -6.15 -16.95
CA LEU A 24 3.59 -6.34 -16.96
C LEU A 24 2.83 -5.01 -16.90
N ALA A 25 3.34 -4.02 -16.16
CA ALA A 25 2.75 -2.68 -16.14
C ALA A 25 2.85 -1.98 -17.50
N LEU A 26 3.97 -2.12 -18.19
CA LEU A 26 4.17 -1.57 -19.53
C LEU A 26 3.28 -2.28 -20.56
N GLU A 27 3.18 -3.61 -20.49
CA GLU A 27 2.27 -4.40 -21.33
C GLU A 27 0.82 -3.92 -21.18
N TRP A 28 0.33 -3.79 -19.95
CA TRP A 28 -1.05 -3.37 -19.68
C TRP A 28 -1.30 -1.92 -20.08
N ALA A 29 -0.36 -1.01 -19.82
CA ALA A 29 -0.45 0.37 -20.27
C ALA A 29 -0.55 0.43 -21.80
N ASN A 30 0.24 -0.37 -22.51
CA ASN A 30 0.22 -0.43 -23.98
C ASN A 30 -1.06 -1.07 -24.52
N ASN A 31 -1.61 -2.09 -23.86
CA ASN A 31 -2.91 -2.66 -24.22
C ASN A 31 -4.03 -1.61 -24.13
N ILE A 32 -4.03 -0.78 -23.08
CA ILE A 32 -4.99 0.32 -22.93
C ILE A 32 -4.77 1.38 -24.01
N ARG A 33 -3.52 1.79 -24.27
CA ARG A 33 -3.20 2.77 -25.32
C ARG A 33 -3.69 2.30 -26.68
N GLN A 34 -3.41 1.06 -27.05
CA GLN A 34 -3.89 0.47 -28.29
C GLN A 34 -5.43 0.44 -28.37
N ALA A 35 -6.11 0.07 -27.28
CA ALA A 35 -7.57 0.10 -27.22
C ALA A 35 -8.15 1.52 -27.38
N LEU A 36 -7.38 2.54 -27.03
CA LEU A 36 -7.73 3.96 -27.19
C LEU A 36 -7.24 4.56 -28.53
N GLY A 37 -6.61 3.78 -29.41
CA GLY A 37 -6.04 4.25 -30.69
C GLY A 37 -4.72 5.01 -30.54
N GLU A 38 -4.08 4.93 -29.37
CA GLU A 38 -2.81 5.58 -29.06
C GLU A 38 -1.63 4.63 -29.29
N ALA A 39 -0.51 5.15 -29.81
CA ALA A 39 0.69 4.35 -30.06
C ALA A 39 1.28 3.77 -28.76
N PRO A 40 1.76 2.52 -28.74
CA PRO A 40 2.43 1.95 -27.56
C PRO A 40 3.70 2.72 -27.21
N VAL A 41 4.08 2.66 -25.94
CA VAL A 41 5.25 3.33 -25.35
C VAL A 41 6.31 2.28 -25.05
N THR A 42 7.58 2.58 -25.36
CA THR A 42 8.68 1.66 -25.05
C THR A 42 9.13 1.78 -23.59
N GLN A 43 9.94 0.84 -23.12
CA GLN A 43 10.52 0.92 -21.77
C GLN A 43 11.43 2.15 -21.63
N GLU A 44 12.14 2.54 -22.69
CA GLU A 44 12.99 3.73 -22.72
C GLU A 44 12.15 5.01 -22.63
N ASP A 45 11.04 5.08 -23.37
CA ASP A 45 10.11 6.22 -23.31
C ASP A 45 9.44 6.33 -21.92
N ALA A 46 9.06 5.19 -21.33
CA ALA A 46 8.48 5.13 -19.98
C ALA A 46 9.49 5.57 -18.90
N LEU A 47 10.77 5.19 -19.06
CA LEU A 47 11.86 5.64 -18.19
C LEU A 47 12.21 7.12 -18.42
N ALA A 48 12.09 7.62 -19.65
CA ALA A 48 12.29 9.04 -19.96
C ALA A 48 11.23 9.93 -19.29
N LEU A 49 9.98 9.46 -19.20
CA LEU A 49 8.94 10.11 -18.40
C LEU A 49 9.26 10.15 -16.89
N LEU A 50 10.18 9.30 -16.43
CA LEU A 50 10.65 9.31 -15.04
C LEU A 50 11.76 10.35 -14.78
N THR A 51 12.37 10.90 -15.85
CA THR A 51 13.39 11.95 -15.76
C THR A 51 12.75 13.34 -15.60
N PRO A 52 13.40 14.30 -14.91
CA PRO A 52 12.81 15.62 -14.64
C PRO A 52 12.68 16.54 -15.88
N ALA A 53 13.15 16.14 -17.06
CA ALA A 53 13.08 16.94 -18.28
C ALA A 53 12.03 16.36 -19.24
N LEU A 54 11.15 17.22 -19.78
CA LEU A 54 10.21 16.80 -20.83
C LEU A 54 10.97 16.24 -22.03
N PRO A 55 10.50 15.13 -22.64
CA PRO A 55 11.03 14.72 -23.93
C PRO A 55 10.75 15.80 -25.00
N PRO A 56 11.67 16.00 -25.95
CA PRO A 56 11.52 16.99 -27.00
C PRO A 56 10.29 16.70 -27.87
N GLY A 57 9.42 17.71 -28.06
CA GLY A 57 8.23 17.63 -28.92
C GLY A 57 6.88 17.68 -28.20
N VAL A 58 6.85 17.54 -26.87
CA VAL A 58 5.60 17.62 -26.09
C VAL A 58 5.24 19.08 -25.81
N LYS A 59 4.15 19.59 -26.43
CA LYS A 59 3.60 20.93 -26.15
C LYS A 59 2.52 20.85 -25.06
N GLY A 60 2.71 21.60 -23.98
CA GLY A 60 1.73 21.75 -22.90
C GLY A 60 2.38 21.75 -21.51
N ARG A 61 1.62 22.17 -20.48
CA ARG A 61 2.04 22.00 -19.08
C ARG A 61 1.82 20.53 -18.72
N LEU A 62 2.89 19.79 -18.40
CA LEU A 62 2.76 18.45 -17.85
C LEU A 62 1.79 18.50 -16.65
N PRO A 63 0.85 17.55 -16.51
CA PRO A 63 0.16 17.36 -15.24
C PRO A 63 1.23 17.16 -14.17
N ASN A 64 1.09 17.86 -13.04
CA ASN A 64 2.10 18.00 -11.98
C ASN A 64 2.82 16.67 -11.68
N TYR A 65 3.94 16.43 -12.36
CA TYR A 65 4.66 15.15 -12.37
C TYR A 65 5.30 14.87 -11.01
N GLU A 66 5.51 15.90 -10.19
CA GLU A 66 5.90 15.74 -8.78
C GLU A 66 4.89 14.93 -7.96
N LYS A 67 3.59 14.96 -8.30
CA LYS A 67 2.59 14.07 -7.67
C LYS A 67 2.66 12.63 -8.19
N ILE A 68 3.17 12.42 -9.40
CA ILE A 68 3.32 11.11 -10.07
C ILE A 68 4.68 10.47 -9.73
N ARG A 69 5.58 11.13 -8.98
CA ARG A 69 6.75 10.47 -8.35
C ARG A 69 6.41 9.21 -7.55
N HIS A 70 5.14 9.02 -7.17
CA HIS A 70 4.65 7.82 -6.50
C HIS A 70 4.20 6.68 -7.45
N GLY A 71 4.31 6.85 -8.77
CA GLY A 71 3.81 5.91 -9.77
C GLY A 71 4.70 5.86 -11.00
N ILE A 72 5.86 5.20 -10.89
CA ILE A 72 6.07 3.77 -11.13
C ILE A 72 7.16 3.40 -10.13
N ALA A 73 6.75 2.89 -8.98
CA ALA A 73 7.68 2.32 -8.04
C ALA A 73 7.18 0.91 -7.75
N CYS A 74 7.99 -0.10 -8.04
CA CYS A 74 8.03 -1.33 -7.25
C CYS A 74 8.58 -1.00 -5.84
N GLY A 75 8.01 0.03 -5.22
CA GLY A 75 8.34 0.52 -3.91
C GLY A 75 7.25 -0.01 -2.99
N ARG A 76 7.65 -0.80 -2.00
CA ARG A 76 6.77 -1.20 -0.92
C ARG A 76 6.08 0.05 -0.37
N ILE A 77 4.75 0.06 -0.33
CA ILE A 77 3.97 1.18 0.20
C ILE A 77 4.44 1.41 1.63
N LYS A 78 5.01 2.59 1.90
CA LYS A 78 5.48 3.00 3.22
C LYS A 78 4.60 4.11 3.76
N MET A 79 4.19 3.97 5.02
CA MET A 79 3.38 4.96 5.72
C MET A 79 3.96 5.21 7.11
N HIS A 80 3.74 6.42 7.62
CA HIS A 80 4.10 6.80 8.97
C HIS A 80 2.86 7.38 9.67
N GLY A 81 2.69 7.07 10.95
CA GLY A 81 1.57 7.60 11.74
C GLY A 81 1.43 6.91 13.08
N GLN A 82 0.29 7.10 13.75
CA GLN A 82 0.04 6.42 15.03
C GLN A 82 -0.65 5.06 14.85
N ALA A 83 -0.12 4.05 15.53
CA ALA A 83 -0.84 2.81 15.80
C ALA A 83 -1.58 2.89 17.14
N SER A 84 -2.69 2.18 17.22
CA SER A 84 -3.29 1.75 18.49
C SER A 84 -3.60 0.26 18.46
N TRP A 85 -4.30 -0.25 19.47
CA TRP A 85 -4.73 -1.65 19.50
C TRP A 85 -6.17 -1.80 19.99
N TYR A 86 -6.83 -2.88 19.59
CA TYR A 86 -8.20 -3.20 20.00
C TYR A 86 -8.27 -3.50 21.50
N GLY A 87 -8.99 -2.66 22.24
CA GLY A 87 -9.27 -2.88 23.66
C GLY A 87 -10.05 -4.17 23.96
N PRO A 88 -10.36 -4.45 25.24
CA PRO A 88 -11.15 -5.61 25.62
C PRO A 88 -12.56 -5.58 24.99
N GLY A 89 -13.15 -6.76 24.75
CA GLY A 89 -14.55 -6.91 24.31
C GLY A 89 -14.77 -7.04 22.80
N PHE A 90 -13.72 -6.99 21.98
CA PHE A 90 -13.81 -7.20 20.53
C PHE A 90 -13.66 -8.67 20.11
N HIS A 91 -13.03 -9.50 20.94
CA HIS A 91 -12.78 -10.91 20.62
C HIS A 91 -14.06 -11.66 20.22
N GLY A 92 -13.97 -12.46 19.16
CA GLY A 92 -15.08 -13.25 18.61
C GLY A 92 -16.10 -12.47 17.76
N ARG A 93 -16.03 -11.13 17.73
CA ARG A 93 -16.87 -10.29 16.84
C ARG A 93 -16.47 -10.47 15.38
N ARG A 94 -17.38 -10.16 14.47
CA ARG A 94 -17.06 -10.16 13.03
C ARG A 94 -16.24 -8.93 12.66
N THR A 95 -15.16 -9.14 11.91
CA THR A 95 -14.40 -8.08 11.23
C THR A 95 -15.08 -7.70 9.92
N ALA A 96 -14.63 -6.61 9.30
CA ALA A 96 -15.13 -6.14 8.01
C ALA A 96 -14.87 -7.11 6.84
N ASN A 97 -13.89 -8.01 6.95
CA ASN A 97 -13.70 -9.07 5.96
C ASN A 97 -14.54 -10.34 6.22
N GLY A 98 -15.36 -10.33 7.28
CA GLY A 98 -16.30 -11.41 7.61
C GLY A 98 -15.75 -12.49 8.55
N GLU A 99 -14.45 -12.49 8.84
CA GLU A 99 -13.85 -13.41 9.81
C GLU A 99 -14.26 -13.07 11.26
N ARG A 100 -14.08 -14.03 12.18
CA ARG A 100 -14.15 -13.72 13.62
C ARG A 100 -12.81 -13.16 14.07
N PHE A 101 -12.85 -12.01 14.74
CA PHE A 101 -11.67 -11.38 15.30
C PHE A 101 -11.09 -12.21 16.44
N ASP A 102 -9.85 -12.67 16.25
CA ASP A 102 -9.03 -13.23 17.31
C ASP A 102 -8.05 -12.17 17.81
N MET A 103 -8.11 -11.90 19.12
CA MET A 103 -7.33 -10.82 19.72
C MET A 103 -5.86 -11.18 19.90
N ASP A 104 -5.52 -12.47 19.94
CA ASP A 104 -4.15 -12.95 20.08
C ASP A 104 -3.50 -13.28 18.73
N SER A 105 -4.28 -13.26 17.63
CA SER A 105 -3.76 -13.39 16.27
C SER A 105 -2.92 -12.18 15.83
N LEU A 106 -2.18 -12.31 14.73
CA LEU A 106 -1.38 -11.23 14.14
C LEU A 106 -2.14 -10.51 13.02
N THR A 107 -3.23 -9.84 13.38
CA THR A 107 -4.06 -9.08 12.44
C THR A 107 -4.19 -7.60 12.81
N ALA A 108 -4.70 -6.81 11.87
CA ALA A 108 -4.91 -5.38 12.05
C ALA A 108 -6.04 -4.82 11.18
N ALA A 109 -6.51 -3.64 11.56
CA ALA A 109 -7.47 -2.83 10.83
C ALA A 109 -6.77 -1.69 10.09
N HIS A 110 -7.10 -1.52 8.81
CA HIS A 110 -6.64 -0.38 8.01
C HIS A 110 -7.76 0.16 7.12
N ARG A 111 -7.78 1.48 6.88
CA ARG A 111 -8.88 2.17 6.18
C ARG A 111 -9.04 1.70 4.74
N THR A 112 -7.93 1.65 4.00
CA THR A 112 -7.94 1.51 2.53
C THR A 112 -7.13 0.34 1.98
N LEU A 113 -6.22 -0.26 2.76
CA LEU A 113 -5.44 -1.40 2.28
C LEU A 113 -6.39 -2.57 1.97
N PRO A 114 -6.15 -3.30 0.87
CA PRO A 114 -6.90 -4.50 0.56
C PRO A 114 -6.88 -5.47 1.75
N PHE A 115 -7.93 -6.27 1.87
CA PHE A 115 -7.90 -7.37 2.82
C PHE A 115 -6.83 -8.38 2.42
N ASN A 116 -6.26 -9.05 3.41
CA ASN A 116 -5.16 -10.00 3.29
C ASN A 116 -3.80 -9.41 2.90
N THR A 117 -3.70 -8.11 2.62
CA THR A 117 -2.40 -7.41 2.55
C THR A 117 -1.64 -7.64 3.85
N ARG A 118 -0.35 -7.96 3.74
CA ARG A 118 0.54 -8.07 4.88
C ARG A 118 1.38 -6.83 5.00
N VAL A 119 1.48 -6.31 6.22
CA VAL A 119 2.24 -5.11 6.52
C VAL A 119 3.19 -5.37 7.67
N LYS A 120 4.43 -4.91 7.51
CA LYS A 120 5.39 -4.80 8.61
C LYS A 120 5.14 -3.50 9.34
N VAL A 121 4.84 -3.59 10.63
CA VAL A 121 4.64 -2.44 11.53
C VAL A 121 5.81 -2.37 12.47
N THR A 122 6.52 -1.25 12.47
CA THR A 122 7.70 -0.99 13.30
C THR A 122 7.39 0.13 14.27
N ASN A 123 7.55 -0.11 15.57
CA ASN A 123 7.43 0.92 16.60
C ASN A 123 8.72 1.76 16.63
N VAL A 124 8.58 3.05 16.33
CA VAL A 124 9.73 3.99 16.20
C VAL A 124 10.48 4.14 17.52
N ARG A 125 9.79 4.03 18.66
CA ARG A 125 10.38 4.26 19.99
C ARG A 125 11.37 3.19 20.39
N ASN A 126 11.08 1.92 20.06
CA ASN A 126 11.86 0.77 20.55
C ASN A 126 12.46 -0.08 19.41
N GLY A 127 12.20 0.26 18.15
CA GLY A 127 12.69 -0.45 16.97
C GLY A 127 12.06 -1.83 16.72
N LYS A 128 11.15 -2.30 17.58
CA LYS A 128 10.50 -3.61 17.44
C LYS A 128 9.51 -3.59 16.29
N SER A 129 9.41 -4.70 15.57
CA SER A 129 8.50 -4.83 14.43
C SER A 129 7.75 -6.15 14.39
N VAL A 130 6.55 -6.12 13.82
CA VAL A 130 5.71 -7.30 13.60
C VAL A 130 5.09 -7.25 12.21
N VAL A 131 4.92 -8.41 11.56
CA VAL A 131 4.13 -8.50 10.32
C VAL A 131 2.71 -8.90 10.68
N VAL A 132 1.73 -8.15 10.19
CA VAL A 132 0.30 -8.40 10.42
C VAL A 132 -0.46 -8.46 9.11
N ARG A 133 -1.55 -9.21 9.12
CA ARG A 133 -2.50 -9.27 8.00
C ARG A 133 -3.66 -8.30 8.22
N ILE A 134 -4.02 -7.55 7.18
CA ILE A 134 -5.20 -6.68 7.22
C ILE A 134 -6.47 -7.54 7.07
N ASN A 135 -7.31 -7.56 8.10
CA ASN A 135 -8.59 -8.28 8.06
C ASN A 135 -9.79 -7.43 8.51
N ASP A 136 -9.56 -6.18 8.90
CA ASP A 136 -10.64 -5.29 9.37
C ASP A 136 -10.49 -3.85 8.82
N ARG A 137 -11.51 -3.02 9.07
CA ARG A 137 -11.57 -1.61 8.67
C ARG A 137 -11.54 -0.66 9.87
N GLY A 138 -10.99 0.51 9.63
CA GLY A 138 -10.62 1.48 10.66
C GLY A 138 -9.12 1.73 10.64
N PRO A 139 -8.53 2.37 11.66
CA PRO A 139 -9.20 3.21 12.66
C PRO A 139 -10.02 4.32 12.00
N TYR A 140 -11.05 4.83 12.68
CA TYR A 140 -11.79 6.01 12.21
C TYR A 140 -11.41 7.30 12.95
N ALA A 141 -10.76 7.18 14.11
CA ALA A 141 -10.25 8.35 14.82
C ALA A 141 -9.12 9.04 14.05
N HIS A 142 -9.09 10.37 14.17
CA HIS A 142 -8.08 11.20 13.55
C HIS A 142 -6.67 10.85 14.03
N GLY A 143 -5.70 10.90 13.12
CA GLY A 143 -4.27 10.70 13.41
C GLY A 143 -3.80 9.24 13.55
N ARG A 144 -4.71 8.26 13.69
CA ARG A 144 -4.35 6.83 13.71
C ARG A 144 -4.31 6.26 12.30
N VAL A 145 -3.30 5.47 11.97
CA VAL A 145 -3.15 4.82 10.65
C VAL A 145 -3.52 3.34 10.68
N ILE A 146 -3.34 2.67 11.83
CA ILE A 146 -3.59 1.23 11.97
C ILE A 146 -4.02 0.89 13.40
N ASP A 147 -4.96 -0.04 13.54
CA ASP A 147 -5.35 -0.61 14.83
C ASP A 147 -4.94 -2.09 14.86
N LEU A 148 -4.06 -2.44 15.79
CA LEU A 148 -3.49 -3.78 15.93
C LEU A 148 -4.36 -4.67 16.83
N SER A 149 -4.32 -5.97 16.57
CA SER A 149 -4.68 -7.00 17.56
C SER A 149 -3.82 -6.90 18.83
N LYS A 150 -4.30 -7.45 19.95
CA LYS A 150 -3.53 -7.49 21.20
C LYS A 150 -2.26 -8.34 21.06
N GLY A 151 -2.31 -9.42 20.29
CA GLY A 151 -1.16 -10.22 19.92
C GLY A 151 -0.07 -9.38 19.25
N ALA A 152 -0.40 -8.71 18.14
CA ALA A 152 0.55 -7.86 17.43
C ALA A 152 1.05 -6.66 18.26
N ALA A 153 0.17 -6.06 19.07
CA ALA A 153 0.54 -4.96 19.96
C ALA A 153 1.57 -5.39 21.04
N ARG A 154 1.50 -6.65 21.49
CA ARG A 154 2.46 -7.22 22.45
C ARG A 154 3.85 -7.32 21.85
N GLU A 155 3.95 -7.82 20.61
CA GLU A 155 5.22 -8.00 19.90
C GLU A 155 6.02 -6.70 19.75
N ILE A 156 5.34 -5.58 19.47
CA ILE A 156 6.00 -4.27 19.30
C ILE A 156 6.02 -3.41 20.57
N GLY A 157 5.58 -3.95 21.71
CA GLY A 157 5.58 -3.24 23.00
C GLY A 157 4.62 -2.05 23.05
N LEU A 158 3.44 -2.17 22.46
CA LEU A 158 2.40 -1.13 22.39
C LEU A 158 1.38 -1.21 23.54
N ILE A 159 1.32 -2.34 24.26
CA ILE A 159 0.27 -2.62 25.26
C ILE A 159 0.19 -1.55 26.34
N SER A 160 1.32 -1.20 26.97
CA SER A 160 1.34 -0.27 28.10
C SER A 160 1.09 1.18 27.68
N SER A 161 1.59 1.60 26.51
CA SER A 161 1.41 2.99 26.05
C SER A 161 0.06 3.22 25.36
N GLY A 162 -0.65 2.16 24.96
CA GLY A 162 -1.93 2.24 24.24
C GLY A 162 -1.77 2.64 22.77
N THR A 163 -0.93 3.65 22.51
CA THR A 163 -0.58 4.13 21.16
C THR A 163 0.94 4.29 21.01
N ALA A 164 1.40 4.31 19.76
CA ALA A 164 2.78 4.61 19.42
C ALA A 164 2.90 5.14 18.00
N THR A 165 3.92 5.94 17.76
CA THR A 165 4.35 6.31 16.41
C THR A 165 5.00 5.12 15.74
N ILE A 166 4.57 4.79 14.52
CA ILE A 166 5.02 3.63 13.77
C ILE A 166 5.46 3.98 12.34
N HIS A 167 6.29 3.11 11.78
CA HIS A 167 6.47 2.94 10.35
C HIS A 167 5.73 1.68 9.90
N LEU A 168 4.94 1.80 8.85
CA LEU A 168 4.22 0.72 8.20
C LEU A 168 4.80 0.51 6.81
N GLU A 169 5.05 -0.74 6.43
CA GLU A 169 5.52 -1.12 5.10
C GLU A 169 4.69 -2.31 4.59
N VAL A 170 4.10 -2.19 3.40
CA VAL A 170 3.44 -3.32 2.73
C VAL A 170 4.51 -4.30 2.24
N VAL A 171 4.37 -5.57 2.63
CA VAL A 171 5.33 -6.63 2.29
C VAL A 171 4.76 -7.66 1.32
N GLU A 172 3.44 -7.89 1.34
CA GLU A 172 2.69 -8.80 0.44
C GLU A 172 1.26 -8.31 0.18
#